data_AF-A0A7Y0HX04-F1
#
_entry.id   AF-A0A7Y0HX04-F1
#
_cell.length_a   1.000
_cell.length_b   1.000
_cell.length_c   1.000
_cell.angle_alpha   90.00
_cell.angle_beta   90.00
_cell.angle_gamma   90.00
#
_symmetry.space_group_name_H-M   'P 1'
#
loop_
_entity.id
_entity.type
_entity.pdbx_description
1 polymer ?
#
loop_
_entity_poly.entity_id
_entity_poly.type
_entity_poly.pdbx_seq_one_letter_code
_entity_poly.pdbx_strand_id
1 'polypeptide(L)'
;MLLYARKPREEWGSCWRCVAFAKSPLDVVENDALTPSMIWESMRDFVIGRAEPGTLAGTVTVTSNTAFGNLSGEPHAGCEIRVSWTPLDGTGLGATMDAGTQVNSWAAFIQSTVGPQEEHDVE
;
A
#
# COMPACT_ATOMS: atom_id res chain seq x y z
N MET A 1 -7.23 8.57 -2.01
CA MET A 1 -7.99 9.44 -2.95
C MET A 1 -9.10 8.61 -3.59
N LEU A 2 -10.29 9.19 -3.76
CA LEU A 2 -11.42 8.57 -4.48
C LEU A 2 -11.64 9.32 -5.80
N LEU A 3 -11.72 8.59 -6.91
CA LEU A 3 -11.93 9.12 -8.25
C LEU A 3 -13.31 8.73 -8.76
N TYR A 4 -13.93 9.63 -9.54
CA TYR A 4 -15.20 9.40 -10.23
C TYR A 4 -15.06 9.68 -11.73
N ALA A 5 -15.66 8.80 -12.54
CA ALA A 5 -15.86 8.99 -13.98
C ALA A 5 -17.36 8.95 -14.31
N ARG A 6 -17.83 9.88 -15.14
CA ARG A 6 -19.26 9.97 -15.52
C ARG A 6 -19.80 8.71 -16.21
N LYS A 7 -18.93 8.00 -16.93
CA LYS A 7 -19.23 6.70 -17.55
C LYS A 7 -18.30 5.65 -16.97
N PRO A 8 -18.74 4.39 -16.84
CA PRO A 8 -17.88 3.30 -16.38
C PRO A 8 -16.63 3.20 -17.26
N ARG A 9 -15.47 3.07 -16.62
CA ARG A 9 -14.21 2.80 -17.30
C ARG A 9 -13.96 1.30 -17.27
N GLU A 10 -13.60 0.73 -18.42
CA GLU A 10 -13.30 -0.70 -18.56
C GLU A 10 -12.19 -1.14 -17.59
N GLU A 11 -11.10 -0.38 -17.53
CA GLU A 11 -9.98 -0.55 -16.60
C GLU A 11 -10.36 -0.55 -15.11
N TRP A 12 -11.50 0.06 -14.74
CA TRP A 12 -11.96 0.11 -13.35
C TRP A 12 -13.10 -0.88 -13.08
N GLY A 13 -13.76 -1.38 -14.13
CA GLY A 13 -15.03 -2.09 -14.01
C GLY A 13 -16.14 -1.26 -13.34
N SER A 14 -15.99 0.07 -13.27
CA SER A 14 -16.85 0.95 -12.47
C SER A 14 -16.70 2.43 -12.87
N CYS A 15 -17.59 3.28 -12.36
CA CYS A 15 -17.43 4.73 -12.36
C CYS A 15 -16.49 5.22 -11.25
N TRP A 16 -16.08 4.35 -10.32
CA TRP A 16 -15.34 4.73 -9.13
C TRP A 16 -14.00 4.00 -9.03
N ARG A 17 -12.98 4.69 -8.48
CA ARG A 17 -11.66 4.12 -8.23
C ARG A 17 -11.04 4.71 -6.98
N CYS A 18 -10.61 3.86 -6.07
CA CYS A 18 -9.73 4.25 -4.98
C CYS A 18 -8.28 4.19 -5.46
N VAL A 19 -7.49 5.18 -5.07
CA VAL A 19 -6.04 5.25 -5.31
C VAL A 19 -5.37 5.67 -4.00
N ALA A 20 -4.33 4.96 -3.60
CA ALA A 20 -3.56 5.25 -2.41
C ALA A 20 -2.05 5.13 -2.67
N PHE A 21 -1.29 5.87 -1.86
CA PHE A 21 0.16 5.90 -1.89
C PHE A 21 0.67 5.94 -0.46
N ALA A 22 1.73 5.18 -0.19
CA ALA A 22 2.49 5.28 1.05
C ALA A 22 3.98 5.12 0.79
N LYS A 23 4.76 5.73 1.66
CA LYS A 23 6.20 5.59 1.72
C LYS A 23 6.60 5.35 3.17
N SER A 24 7.48 4.39 3.39
CA SER A 24 7.99 4.05 4.72
C SER A 24 9.49 3.75 4.64
N PRO A 25 10.28 4.07 5.68
CA PRO A 25 11.59 3.46 5.84
C PRO A 25 11.46 1.94 5.92
N LEU A 26 12.50 1.24 5.47
CA LEU A 26 12.68 -0.20 5.68
C LEU A 26 14.02 -0.42 6.36
N ASP A 27 14.09 -1.46 7.19
CA ASP A 27 15.37 -1.95 7.68
C ASP A 27 16.18 -2.51 6.50
N VAL A 28 17.47 -2.19 6.46
CA VAL A 28 18.40 -2.69 5.43
C VAL A 28 18.51 -4.21 5.49
N VAL A 29 18.35 -4.81 6.68
CA VAL A 29 18.38 -6.26 6.88
C VAL A 29 17.15 -6.96 6.26
N GLU A 30 16.04 -6.25 6.14
CA GLU A 30 14.77 -6.77 5.60
C GLU A 30 14.62 -6.58 4.08
N ASN A 31 15.68 -6.16 3.37
CA ASN A 31 15.62 -5.85 1.94
C ASN A 31 16.14 -7.00 1.06
N ASP A 32 15.39 -8.10 1.02
CA ASP A 32 15.64 -9.22 0.11
C ASP A 32 14.74 -9.16 -1.15
N ALA A 33 14.92 -10.13 -2.06
CA ALA A 33 14.19 -10.17 -3.32
C ALA A 33 12.67 -10.43 -3.18
N LEU A 34 12.22 -10.92 -2.03
CA LEU A 34 10.83 -11.24 -1.70
C LEU A 34 10.13 -10.12 -0.94
N THR A 35 10.86 -9.19 -0.33
CA THR A 35 10.32 -8.06 0.43
C THR A 35 9.18 -7.32 -0.29
N PRO A 36 9.28 -6.98 -1.60
CA PRO A 36 8.18 -6.32 -2.30
C PRO A 36 6.90 -7.16 -2.33
N SER A 37 7.03 -8.48 -2.54
CA SER A 37 5.91 -9.42 -2.56
C SER A 37 5.28 -9.60 -1.18
N MET A 38 6.09 -9.68 -0.12
CA MET A 38 5.60 -9.79 1.25
C MET A 38 4.80 -8.55 1.67
N ILE A 39 5.31 -7.35 1.37
CA ILE A 39 4.61 -6.09 1.64
C ILE A 39 3.30 -6.02 0.85
N TRP A 40 3.32 -6.45 -0.41
CA TRP A 40 2.12 -6.49 -1.25
C TRP A 40 1.04 -7.41 -0.68
N GLU A 41 1.38 -8.63 -0.30
CA GLU A 41 0.42 -9.58 0.26
C GLU A 41 -0.09 -9.13 1.63
N SER A 42 0.77 -8.57 2.49
CA SER A 42 0.33 -7.97 3.76
C SER A 42 -0.68 -6.85 3.53
N MET A 43 -0.38 -5.90 2.64
CA MET A 43 -1.31 -4.82 2.27
C MET A 43 -2.63 -5.38 1.73
N ARG A 44 -2.54 -6.40 0.88
CA ARG A 44 -3.71 -7.07 0.30
C ARG A 44 -4.60 -7.67 1.37
N ASP A 45 -4.05 -8.28 2.42
CA ASP A 45 -4.85 -8.87 3.49
C ASP A 45 -5.69 -7.82 4.24
N PHE A 46 -5.17 -6.60 4.42
CA PHE A 46 -5.92 -5.49 5.01
C PHE A 46 -7.00 -4.95 4.07
N VAL A 47 -6.66 -4.72 2.80
CA VAL A 47 -7.51 -4.01 1.83
C VAL A 47 -8.54 -4.95 1.16
N ILE A 48 -8.21 -6.24 0.99
CA ILE A 48 -8.95 -7.23 0.17
C ILE A 48 -9.57 -8.36 0.97
N GLY A 49 -9.57 -8.30 2.30
CA GLY A 49 -10.41 -9.20 3.09
C GLY A 49 -11.90 -9.20 2.66
N ARG A 50 -12.35 -8.25 1.82
CA ARG A 50 -13.75 -8.07 1.35
C ARG A 50 -13.96 -7.60 -0.10
N ALA A 51 -12.92 -7.49 -0.94
CA ALA A 51 -13.03 -6.87 -2.28
C ALA A 51 -13.14 -7.88 -3.44
N GLU A 52 -13.76 -7.49 -4.56
CA GLU A 52 -13.83 -8.31 -5.78
C GLU A 52 -12.43 -8.68 -6.30
N PRO A 53 -12.14 -9.98 -6.52
CA PRO A 53 -10.90 -10.43 -7.14
C PRO A 53 -10.69 -9.77 -8.50
N GLY A 54 -9.50 -9.20 -8.72
CA GLY A 54 -9.09 -8.68 -10.04
C GLY A 54 -9.22 -7.18 -10.24
N THR A 55 -9.79 -6.43 -9.29
CA THR A 55 -9.82 -4.95 -9.39
C THR A 55 -8.58 -4.27 -8.80
N LEU A 56 -7.85 -4.97 -7.92
CA LEU A 56 -6.65 -4.48 -7.27
C LEU A 56 -5.46 -4.50 -8.22
N ALA A 57 -4.80 -3.35 -8.35
CA ALA A 57 -3.57 -3.21 -9.11
C ALA A 57 -2.66 -2.19 -8.44
N GLY A 58 -1.35 -2.42 -8.53
CA GLY A 58 -0.38 -1.55 -7.90
C GLY A 58 1.05 -2.05 -8.05
N THR A 59 1.96 -1.33 -7.41
CA THR A 59 3.39 -1.63 -7.40
C THR A 59 3.93 -1.39 -6.01
N VAL A 60 4.83 -2.27 -5.57
CA VAL A 60 5.72 -2.04 -4.44
C VAL A 60 7.12 -1.81 -5.00
N THR A 61 7.74 -0.70 -4.63
CA THR A 61 9.11 -0.36 -5.02
C THR A 61 9.96 -0.30 -3.76
N VAL A 62 10.97 -1.17 -3.69
CA VAL A 62 11.95 -1.15 -2.60
C VAL A 62 13.25 -0.57 -3.14
N THR A 63 13.81 0.40 -2.42
CA THR A 63 15.07 1.06 -2.76
C THR A 63 16.10 0.77 -1.67
N SER A 64 17.32 0.42 -2.07
CA SER A 64 18.49 0.33 -1.19
C SER A 64 19.48 1.43 -1.57
N ASN A 65 19.95 2.18 -0.57
CA ASN A 65 20.96 3.20 -0.78
C ASN A 65 22.20 2.86 0.03
N THR A 66 23.33 2.72 -0.65
CA THR A 66 24.65 2.58 -0.06
C THR A 66 25.47 3.82 -0.42
N ALA A 67 25.97 4.51 0.59
CA ALA A 67 26.76 5.71 0.39
C ALA A 67 28.23 5.36 0.09
N PHE A 68 28.87 6.14 -0.79
CA PHE A 68 30.30 5.98 -1.14
C PHE A 68 31.01 7.34 -1.14
N GLY A 69 32.31 7.34 -0.83
CA GLY A 69 33.15 8.54 -0.83
C GLY A 69 32.75 9.54 0.27
N ASN A 70 32.56 10.81 -0.10
CA ASN A 70 32.22 11.89 0.85
C ASN A 70 30.73 11.99 1.20
N LEU A 71 29.85 11.14 0.64
CA LEU A 71 28.53 10.95 1.24
C LEU A 71 28.72 10.09 2.49
N SER A 72 28.90 10.72 3.64
CA SER A 72 28.86 10.05 4.93
C SER A 72 27.40 9.85 5.33
N GLY A 73 26.87 8.65 5.14
CA GLY A 73 25.54 8.27 5.59
C GLY A 73 25.46 6.77 5.79
N GLU A 74 24.80 6.35 6.85
CA GLU A 74 24.50 4.93 7.05
C GLU A 74 23.67 4.40 5.88
N PRO A 75 23.91 3.15 5.44
CA PRO A 75 23.05 2.50 4.46
C PRO A 75 21.60 2.59 4.90
N HIS A 76 20.70 2.88 3.96
CA HIS A 76 19.28 2.99 4.26
C HIS A 76 18.43 2.37 3.15
N ALA A 77 17.35 1.72 3.56
CA ALA A 77 16.35 1.18 2.64
C ALA A 77 15.02 1.91 2.81
N GLY A 78 14.17 1.80 1.80
CA GLY A 78 12.85 2.41 1.82
C GLY A 78 11.89 1.67 0.90
N CYS A 79 10.60 1.78 1.23
CA CYS A 79 9.51 1.20 0.46
C CYS A 79 8.55 2.29 -0.02
N GLU A 80 8.09 2.16 -1.26
CA GLU A 80 6.98 2.93 -1.81
C GLU A 80 5.90 1.99 -2.33
N ILE A 81 4.68 2.18 -1.85
CA ILE A 81 3.51 1.41 -2.27
C ILE A 81 2.58 2.35 -3.04
N ARG A 82 2.27 1.98 -4.27
CA ARG A 82 1.24 2.63 -5.10
C ARG A 82 0.17 1.60 -5.39
N VAL A 83 -1.07 1.88 -5.02
CA VAL A 83 -2.15 0.91 -5.13
C VAL A 83 -3.45 1.58 -5.57
N SER A 84 -4.24 0.84 -6.32
CA SER A 84 -5.56 1.26 -6.76
C SER A 84 -6.51 0.08 -6.85
N TRP A 85 -7.78 0.32 -6.53
CA TRP A 85 -8.80 -0.72 -6.50
C TRP A 85 -10.19 -0.11 -6.68
N THR A 86 -11.17 -0.95 -6.98
CA THR A 86 -12.57 -0.54 -7.10
C THR A 86 -13.28 -0.83 -5.76
N PRO A 87 -13.88 0.18 -5.10
CA PRO A 87 -14.32 0.03 -3.72
C PRO A 87 -15.68 -0.65 -3.55
N LEU A 88 -15.78 -1.94 -3.89
CA LEU A 88 -17.00 -2.74 -3.76
C LEU A 88 -17.07 -3.45 -2.40
N ASP A 89 -18.25 -3.50 -1.79
CA ASP A 89 -18.51 -4.14 -0.48
C ASP A 89 -18.74 -5.67 -0.55
N GLY A 90 -18.60 -6.26 -1.74
CA GLY A 90 -18.81 -7.69 -1.98
C GLY A 90 -18.63 -8.07 -3.44
N THR A 91 -19.00 -9.32 -3.78
CA THR A 91 -18.94 -9.86 -5.15
C THR A 91 -20.33 -9.99 -5.78
N GLY A 92 -20.42 -9.78 -7.10
CA GLY A 92 -21.63 -10.02 -7.89
C GLY A 92 -22.66 -8.87 -7.96
N LEU A 93 -23.86 -9.20 -8.46
CA LEU A 93 -24.93 -8.25 -8.86
C LEU A 93 -25.49 -7.37 -7.73
N GLY A 94 -25.21 -7.69 -6.47
CA GLY A 94 -25.67 -6.95 -5.29
C GLY A 94 -24.59 -6.11 -4.60
N ALA A 95 -23.35 -6.12 -5.11
CA ALA A 95 -22.26 -5.36 -4.52
C ALA A 95 -22.56 -3.85 -4.57
N THR A 96 -22.53 -3.22 -3.40
CA THR A 96 -22.60 -1.77 -3.24
C THR A 96 -21.20 -1.19 -3.06
N MET A 97 -21.10 0.14 -3.01
CA MET A 97 -19.82 0.82 -2.88
C MET A 97 -19.54 1.17 -1.42
N ASP A 98 -18.42 0.70 -0.87
CA ASP A 98 -17.96 1.03 0.48
C ASP A 98 -16.50 1.52 0.49
N ALA A 99 -16.31 2.73 -0.05
CA ALA A 99 -15.01 3.38 -0.03
C ALA A 99 -14.56 3.73 1.41
N GLY A 100 -15.49 3.97 2.34
CA GLY A 100 -15.18 4.37 3.71
C GLY A 100 -14.46 3.27 4.47
N THR A 101 -15.03 2.06 4.50
CA THR A 101 -14.42 0.91 5.16
C THR A 101 -13.07 0.57 4.56
N GLN A 102 -12.94 0.60 3.23
CA GLN A 102 -11.68 0.23 2.56
C GLN A 102 -10.58 1.28 2.74
N VAL A 103 -10.93 2.56 2.81
CA VAL A 103 -9.97 3.61 3.19
C VAL A 103 -9.53 3.43 4.64
N ASN A 104 -10.41 3.01 5.55
CA ASN A 104 -10.05 2.69 6.93
C ASN A 104 -9.13 1.45 7.01
N SER A 105 -9.39 0.42 6.21
CA SER A 105 -8.49 -0.74 6.07
C SER A 105 -7.10 -0.33 5.59
N TRP A 106 -7.02 0.55 4.59
CA TRP A 106 -5.74 1.11 4.14
C TRP A 106 -5.04 1.88 5.26
N ALA A 107 -5.76 2.70 6.03
CA ALA A 107 -5.18 3.42 7.17
C ALA A 107 -4.64 2.46 8.25
N ALA A 108 -5.37 1.38 8.55
CA ALA A 108 -4.94 0.35 9.49
C ALA A 108 -3.68 -0.38 9.02
N PHE A 109 -3.57 -0.66 7.71
CA PHE A 109 -2.34 -1.19 7.13
C PHE A 109 -1.16 -0.25 7.36
N ILE A 110 -1.30 1.04 7.04
CA ILE A 110 -0.22 2.02 7.26
C ILE A 110 0.18 2.13 8.73
N GLN A 111 -0.78 2.07 9.64
CA GLN A 111 -0.48 2.04 11.07
C GLN A 111 0.28 0.79 11.49
N SER A 112 0.00 -0.36 10.88
CA SER A 112 0.73 -1.61 11.14
C SER A 112 2.18 -1.59 10.61
N THR A 113 2.47 -0.77 9.59
CA THR A 113 3.84 -0.63 9.06
C THR A 113 4.73 0.27 9.90
N VAL A 114 4.16 1.08 10.78
CA VAL A 114 4.92 1.90 11.73
C VAL A 114 5.19 1.01 12.95
N GLY A 115 6.40 0.45 13.03
CA GLY A 115 6.86 -0.21 14.25
C GLY A 115 6.80 0.76 15.45
N PRO A 116 6.73 0.27 16.70
CA PRO A 116 6.87 1.14 17.86
C PRO A 116 8.17 1.93 17.69
N GLN A 117 8.08 3.25 17.67
CA GLN A 117 9.29 4.06 17.79
C GLN A 117 9.91 3.68 19.13
N GLU A 118 11.04 2.95 19.12
CA GLU A 118 11.90 2.93 20.28
C GLU A 118 12.35 4.39 20.47
N GLU A 119 11.77 5.06 21.46
CA GLU A 119 12.30 6.29 22.01
C GLU A 119 13.75 6.01 22.37
N HIS A 120 14.68 6.47 21.53
CA HIS A 120 16.06 6.65 21.95
C HIS A 120 16.02 7.79 22.98
N ASP A 121 15.76 7.42 24.23
CA ASP A 121 16.06 8.26 25.38
C ASP A 121 17.56 8.54 25.33
N VAL A 122 17.89 9.78 25.02
CA VAL A 122 19.25 10.31 25.11
C VAL A 122 19.53 10.54 26.60
N GLU A 123 20.30 9.63 27.21
CA GLU A 123 20.90 9.82 28.53
C GLU A 123 22.08 10.80 28.48
#